data_AF-A0A818IC74-F1
#
_entry.id   AF-A0A818IC74-F1
#
_cell.length_a   1.000
_cell.length_b   1.000
_cell.length_c   1.000
_cell.angle_alpha   90.00
_cell.angle_beta   90.00
_cell.angle_gamma   90.00
#
_symmetry.space_group_name_H-M   'P 1'
#
loop_
_entity.id
_entity.type
_entity.pdbx_description
1 polymer ?
#
loop_
_entity_poly.entity_id
_entity_poly.type
_entity_poly.pdbx_seq_one_letter_code
_entity_poly.pdbx_strand_id
1 'polypeptide(L)'
;MTRGNQRELAREKNSKNQKNKAHSIAETEANKGLSLQERQLRDAARMREKQQLAEQKKAGGNNNASGGSGAAAFIYHMTISFFRRYKLFLLNVTSASGLLTLGDFCAQTLYDKKKTLDKKRLLAACITGAALGIEGHVWYKFLDRIIAQATWHNAFKKVLCDQTVAAPIYTTTYIIGTSILEGRTSFNALKSDTTENFLPLYIADCVVFIPTQLINFRYISAYYRVPFMFAISFIFNAFLSAYKHTHEGHEK
;
A
#
# COMPACT_ATOMS: atom_id res chain seq x y z
N MET A 1 -24.69 -15.79 21.46
CA MET A 1 -25.43 -15.67 20.18
C MET A 1 -25.26 -16.94 19.34
N THR A 2 -25.78 -18.09 19.77
CA THR A 2 -25.44 -19.41 19.18
C THR A 2 -26.64 -20.34 18.97
N ARG A 3 -27.87 -19.80 19.02
CA ARG A 3 -29.12 -20.55 18.78
C ARG A 3 -29.73 -20.33 17.38
N GLY A 4 -29.33 -19.28 16.66
CA GLY A 4 -29.83 -18.97 15.31
C GLY A 4 -29.31 -19.92 14.23
N ASN A 5 -28.00 -20.21 14.27
CA ASN A 5 -27.30 -20.98 13.24
C ASN A 5 -27.81 -22.44 13.13
N GLN A 6 -28.11 -23.09 14.25
CA GLN A 6 -28.60 -24.48 14.25
C GLN A 6 -30.03 -24.63 13.69
N ARG A 7 -30.89 -23.60 13.83
CA ARG A 7 -32.27 -23.62 13.31
C ARG A 7 -32.30 -23.44 11.80
N GLU A 8 -31.41 -22.63 11.23
CA GLU A 8 -31.30 -22.45 9.78
C GLU A 8 -30.72 -23.69 9.09
N LEU A 9 -29.67 -24.29 9.66
CA LEU A 9 -29.11 -25.57 9.19
C LEU A 9 -30.16 -26.70 9.19
N ALA A 10 -31.06 -26.75 10.18
CA ALA A 10 -32.14 -27.73 10.22
C ALA A 10 -33.20 -27.48 9.12
N ARG A 11 -33.54 -26.21 8.85
CA ARG A 11 -34.45 -25.84 7.75
C ARG A 11 -33.86 -26.15 6.37
N GLU A 12 -32.56 -25.92 6.19
CA GLU A 12 -31.86 -26.23 4.93
C GLU A 12 -31.76 -27.75 4.69
N LYS A 13 -31.51 -28.54 5.73
CA LYS A 13 -31.54 -30.01 5.63
C LYS A 13 -32.94 -30.53 5.30
N ASN A 14 -33.98 -30.00 5.96
CA ASN A 14 -35.36 -30.40 5.66
C ASN A 14 -35.80 -29.99 4.25
N SER A 15 -35.40 -28.80 3.77
CA SER A 15 -35.73 -28.37 2.41
C SER A 15 -34.99 -29.20 1.36
N LYS A 16 -33.73 -29.58 1.59
CA LYS A 16 -33.00 -30.54 0.74
C LYS A 16 -33.67 -31.92 0.74
N ASN A 17 -34.07 -32.43 1.90
CA ASN A 17 -34.78 -33.71 1.98
C ASN A 17 -36.14 -33.69 1.27
N GLN A 18 -36.91 -32.60 1.39
CA GLN A 18 -38.17 -32.43 0.66
C GLN A 18 -37.95 -32.33 -0.85
N LYS A 19 -36.91 -31.60 -1.30
CA LYS A 19 -36.54 -31.53 -2.72
C LYS A 19 -36.13 -32.89 -3.27
N ASN A 20 -35.33 -33.66 -2.53
CA ASN A 20 -34.91 -35.01 -2.93
C ASN A 20 -36.12 -35.95 -3.00
N LYS A 21 -37.04 -35.86 -2.03
CA LYS A 21 -38.28 -36.65 -2.04
C LYS A 21 -39.16 -36.29 -3.24
N ALA A 22 -39.35 -35.00 -3.53
CA ALA A 22 -40.10 -34.54 -4.69
C ALA A 22 -39.48 -35.00 -6.02
N HIS A 23 -38.14 -34.95 -6.14
CA HIS A 23 -37.43 -35.47 -7.31
C HIS A 23 -37.66 -36.98 -7.48
N SER A 24 -37.56 -37.77 -6.40
CA SER A 24 -37.78 -39.22 -6.45
C SER A 24 -39.21 -39.59 -6.85
N ILE A 25 -40.21 -38.81 -6.40
CA ILE A 25 -41.62 -39.02 -6.76
C ILE A 25 -41.83 -38.70 -8.25
N ALA A 26 -41.34 -37.55 -8.71
CA ALA A 26 -41.46 -37.14 -10.11
C ALA A 26 -40.75 -38.13 -11.06
N GLU A 27 -39.60 -38.67 -10.65
CA GLU A 27 -38.89 -39.70 -11.41
C GLU A 27 -39.64 -41.03 -11.43
N THR A 28 -40.28 -41.42 -10.32
CA THR A 28 -41.12 -42.62 -10.25
C THR A 28 -42.37 -42.49 -11.13
N GLU A 29 -43.00 -41.32 -11.15
CA GLU A 29 -44.15 -41.01 -12.01
C GLU A 29 -43.75 -40.97 -13.50
N ALA A 30 -42.64 -40.32 -13.84
CA ALA A 30 -42.13 -40.24 -15.22
C ALA A 30 -41.61 -41.59 -15.77
N ASN A 31 -41.47 -42.59 -14.91
CA ASN A 31 -41.04 -43.94 -15.25
C ASN A 31 -42.20 -44.96 -15.25
N LYS A 32 -43.40 -44.57 -14.84
CA LYS A 32 -44.57 -45.46 -14.77
C LYS A 32 -44.98 -45.87 -16.19
N GLY A 33 -45.02 -47.17 -16.47
CA GLY A 33 -45.43 -47.72 -17.77
C GLY A 33 -44.34 -47.85 -18.84
N LEU A 34 -43.09 -47.45 -18.54
CA LEU A 34 -41.94 -47.62 -19.46
C LEU A 34 -41.10 -48.84 -19.08
N SER A 35 -40.74 -49.65 -20.07
CA SER A 35 -39.79 -50.76 -19.92
C SER A 35 -38.36 -50.26 -19.61
N LEU A 36 -37.52 -51.12 -19.03
CA LEU A 36 -36.14 -50.75 -18.67
C LEU A 36 -35.33 -50.28 -19.89
N GLN A 37 -35.54 -50.89 -21.05
CA GLN A 37 -34.83 -50.59 -22.29
C GLN A 37 -35.22 -49.21 -22.85
N GLU A 38 -36.51 -48.84 -22.76
CA GLU A 38 -36.99 -47.52 -23.17
C GLU A 38 -36.46 -46.40 -22.28
N ARG A 39 -36.30 -46.67 -20.96
CA ARG A 39 -35.67 -45.71 -20.03
C ARG A 39 -34.21 -45.47 -20.40
N GLN A 40 -33.46 -46.54 -20.66
CA GLN A 40 -32.04 -46.45 -21.05
C GLN A 40 -31.87 -45.72 -22.40
N LEU A 41 -32.74 -45.98 -23.38
CA LEU A 41 -32.72 -45.28 -24.67
C LEU A 41 -33.02 -43.78 -24.52
N ARG A 42 -34.01 -43.42 -23.69
CA ARG A 42 -34.34 -42.01 -23.40
C ARG A 42 -33.19 -41.28 -22.71
N ASP A 43 -32.54 -41.93 -21.74
CA ASP A 43 -31.41 -41.35 -21.01
C ASP A 43 -30.18 -41.21 -21.91
N ALA A 44 -29.93 -42.20 -22.76
CA ALA A 44 -28.88 -42.14 -23.79
C ALA A 44 -29.14 -41.01 -24.80
N ALA A 45 -30.38 -40.80 -25.24
CA ALA A 45 -30.75 -39.71 -26.15
C ALA A 45 -30.50 -38.32 -25.52
N ARG A 46 -30.92 -38.13 -24.25
CA ARG A 46 -30.65 -36.87 -23.51
C ARG A 46 -29.17 -36.61 -23.31
N MET A 47 -28.38 -37.66 -23.09
CA MET A 47 -26.92 -37.54 -22.97
C MET A 47 -26.26 -37.15 -24.28
N ARG A 48 -26.69 -37.74 -25.41
CA ARG A 48 -26.20 -37.37 -26.75
C ARG A 48 -26.58 -35.93 -27.10
N GLU A 49 -27.80 -35.50 -26.80
CA GLU A 49 -28.24 -34.12 -27.02
C GLU A 49 -27.44 -33.12 -26.18
N LYS A 50 -27.17 -33.43 -24.90
CA LYS A 50 -26.30 -32.61 -24.05
C LYS A 50 -24.85 -32.57 -24.56
N GLN A 51 -24.32 -33.69 -25.05
CA GLN A 51 -22.99 -33.74 -25.68
C GLN A 51 -22.95 -32.89 -26.94
N GLN A 52 -23.95 -33.00 -27.81
CA GLN A 52 -24.08 -32.18 -29.02
C GLN A 52 -24.23 -30.69 -28.68
N LEU A 53 -25.02 -30.32 -27.66
CA LEU A 53 -25.13 -28.92 -27.21
C LEU A 53 -23.84 -28.41 -26.58
N ALA A 54 -23.09 -29.25 -25.86
CA ALA A 54 -21.79 -28.90 -25.31
C ALA A 54 -20.73 -28.74 -26.42
N GLU A 55 -20.77 -29.60 -27.44
CA GLU A 55 -19.94 -29.51 -28.63
C GLU A 55 -20.32 -28.31 -29.49
N GLN A 56 -21.61 -28.02 -29.68
CA GLN A 56 -22.09 -26.81 -30.35
C GLN A 56 -21.74 -25.54 -29.58
N LYS A 57 -21.70 -25.56 -28.25
CA LYS A 57 -21.19 -24.43 -27.45
C LYS A 57 -19.66 -24.28 -27.54
N LYS A 58 -18.93 -25.38 -27.67
CA LYS A 58 -17.47 -25.35 -27.91
C LYS A 58 -17.13 -24.94 -29.35
N ALA A 59 -17.91 -25.37 -30.34
CA ALA A 59 -17.73 -25.07 -31.76
C ALA A 59 -18.33 -23.71 -32.18
N GLY A 60 -19.40 -23.28 -31.51
CA GLY A 60 -19.98 -21.94 -31.62
C GLY A 60 -19.22 -20.87 -30.84
N GLY A 61 -18.11 -21.26 -30.20
CA GLY A 61 -17.13 -20.35 -29.64
C GLY A 61 -16.38 -19.59 -30.74
N ASN A 62 -16.94 -18.45 -31.11
CA ASN A 62 -16.19 -17.25 -31.51
C ASN A 62 -15.83 -17.05 -33.00
N ASN A 63 -16.84 -16.93 -33.88
CA ASN A 63 -16.66 -16.35 -35.22
C ASN A 63 -16.97 -14.84 -35.30
N ASN A 64 -17.11 -14.15 -34.15
CA ASN A 64 -17.28 -12.70 -34.07
C ASN A 64 -16.20 -11.97 -33.24
N ALA A 65 -15.07 -12.61 -32.91
CA ALA A 65 -13.89 -11.91 -32.43
C ALA A 65 -12.83 -11.83 -33.53
N SER A 66 -13.10 -11.00 -34.53
CA SER A 66 -12.04 -10.44 -35.37
C SER A 66 -11.10 -9.58 -34.52
N GLY A 67 -9.94 -10.14 -34.16
CA GLY A 67 -8.62 -9.49 -34.13
C GLY A 67 -8.34 -8.25 -33.26
N GLY A 68 -9.31 -7.62 -32.60
CA GLY A 68 -9.12 -6.31 -31.94
C GLY A 68 -9.18 -6.30 -30.41
N SER A 69 -9.84 -7.27 -29.77
CA SER A 69 -10.18 -7.15 -28.33
C SER A 69 -9.02 -7.45 -27.38
N GLY A 70 -8.11 -8.36 -27.75
CA GLY A 70 -6.92 -8.66 -26.94
C GLY A 70 -5.93 -7.50 -26.91
N ALA A 71 -5.65 -6.91 -28.08
CA ALA A 71 -4.78 -5.75 -28.20
C ALA A 71 -5.40 -4.51 -27.55
N ALA A 72 -6.69 -4.24 -27.76
CA ALA A 72 -7.39 -3.12 -27.12
C ALA A 72 -7.46 -3.27 -25.60
N ALA A 73 -7.77 -4.47 -25.07
CA ALA A 73 -7.76 -4.74 -23.64
C ALA A 73 -6.33 -4.65 -23.05
N PHE A 74 -5.33 -5.16 -23.77
CA PHE A 74 -3.92 -5.05 -23.37
C PHE A 74 -3.46 -3.58 -23.32
N ILE A 75 -3.75 -2.80 -24.38
CA ILE A 75 -3.45 -1.37 -24.45
C ILE A 75 -4.20 -0.62 -23.34
N TYR A 76 -5.47 -0.93 -23.10
CA TYR A 76 -6.27 -0.35 -22.01
C TYR A 76 -5.67 -0.63 -20.63
N HIS A 77 -5.33 -1.90 -20.34
CA HIS A 77 -4.70 -2.29 -19.08
C HIS A 77 -3.30 -1.69 -18.91
N MET A 78 -2.52 -1.61 -19.99
CA MET A 78 -1.20 -0.97 -20.00
C MET A 78 -1.33 0.53 -19.73
N THR A 79 -2.27 1.20 -20.38
CA THR A 79 -2.55 2.63 -20.24
C THR A 79 -3.01 2.96 -18.83
N ILE A 80 -3.96 2.22 -18.27
CA ILE A 80 -4.40 2.40 -16.87
C ILE A 80 -3.26 2.15 -15.89
N SER A 81 -2.47 1.10 -16.11
CA SER A 81 -1.32 0.80 -15.25
C SER A 81 -0.27 1.91 -15.29
N PHE A 82 -0.04 2.49 -16.47
CA PHE A 82 0.84 3.64 -16.64
C PHE A 82 0.31 4.87 -15.91
N PHE A 83 -0.94 5.26 -16.15
CA PHE A 83 -1.57 6.39 -15.47
C PHE A 83 -1.58 6.24 -13.95
N ARG A 84 -1.82 5.03 -13.44
CA ARG A 84 -1.80 4.75 -12.01
C ARG A 84 -0.40 4.92 -11.41
N ARG A 85 0.65 4.45 -12.10
CA ARG A 85 2.04 4.61 -11.68
C ARG A 85 2.49 6.07 -11.73
N TYR A 86 2.13 6.77 -12.80
CA TYR A 86 2.43 8.19 -12.98
C TYR A 86 1.76 9.06 -11.91
N LYS A 87 0.46 8.84 -11.64
CA LYS A 87 -0.27 9.53 -10.57
C LYS A 87 0.34 9.29 -9.19
N LEU A 88 0.77 8.06 -8.90
CA LEU A 88 1.43 7.74 -7.64
C LEU A 88 2.76 8.48 -7.46
N PHE A 89 3.58 8.51 -8.51
CA PHE A 89 4.85 9.24 -8.49
C PHE A 89 4.61 10.74 -8.26
N LEU A 90 3.72 11.36 -9.05
CA LEU A 90 3.39 12.77 -8.90
C LEU A 90 2.87 13.08 -7.51
N LEU A 91 1.95 12.28 -6.97
CA LEU A 91 1.39 12.48 -5.63
C LEU A 91 2.49 12.47 -4.56
N ASN A 92 3.41 11.50 -4.61
CA ASN A 92 4.50 11.41 -3.63
C ASN A 92 5.42 12.63 -3.70
N VAL A 93 5.83 13.04 -4.90
CA VAL A 93 6.75 14.17 -5.09
C VAL A 93 6.09 15.49 -4.71
N THR A 94 4.85 15.74 -5.15
CA THR A 94 4.15 16.99 -4.86
C THR A 94 3.74 17.10 -3.40
N SER A 95 3.31 16.00 -2.77
CA SER A 95 2.98 16.01 -1.34
C SER A 95 4.19 16.27 -0.46
N ALA A 96 5.33 15.62 -0.74
CA ALA A 96 6.58 15.84 -0.02
C ALA A 96 7.08 17.29 -0.19
N SER A 97 7.11 17.79 -1.43
CA SER A 97 7.47 19.19 -1.73
C SER A 97 6.55 20.17 -1.01
N GLY A 98 5.24 19.95 -1.09
CA GLY A 98 4.22 20.81 -0.49
C GLY A 98 4.31 20.83 1.03
N LEU A 99 4.44 19.66 1.67
CA LEU A 99 4.54 19.57 3.13
C LEU A 99 5.84 20.19 3.67
N LEU A 100 6.97 19.96 3.00
CA LEU A 100 8.24 20.55 3.45
C LEU A 100 8.26 22.08 3.24
N THR A 101 7.74 22.55 2.12
CA THR A 101 7.58 23.98 1.83
C THR A 101 6.63 24.66 2.82
N LEU A 102 5.50 24.01 3.12
CA LEU A 102 4.55 24.50 4.11
C LEU A 102 5.16 24.54 5.51
N GLY A 103 5.95 23.51 5.85
CA GLY A 103 6.64 23.47 7.14
C GLY A 103 7.63 24.62 7.30
N ASP A 104 8.43 24.89 6.26
CA ASP A 104 9.35 26.03 6.24
C ASP A 104 8.61 27.37 6.27
N PHE A 105 7.49 27.50 5.55
CA PHE A 105 6.62 28.68 5.62
C PHE A 105 6.10 28.93 7.05
N CYS A 106 5.58 27.89 7.71
CA CYS A 106 5.12 27.99 9.10
C CYS A 106 6.27 28.35 10.04
N ALA A 107 7.45 27.74 9.85
CA ALA A 107 8.62 28.05 10.68
C ALA A 107 9.05 29.53 10.53
N GLN A 108 9.12 30.04 9.31
CA GLN A 108 9.47 31.44 9.04
C GLN A 108 8.43 32.41 9.59
N THR A 109 7.13 32.09 9.49
CA THR A 109 6.07 32.98 9.96
C THR A 109 5.90 32.99 11.47
N LEU A 110 6.16 31.86 12.14
CA LEU A 110 5.96 31.72 13.59
C LEU A 110 7.21 32.07 14.41
N TYR A 111 8.42 31.80 13.89
CA TYR A 111 9.66 31.90 14.67
C TYR A 111 10.65 32.96 14.16
N ASP A 112 10.68 33.27 12.86
CA ASP A 112 11.62 34.28 12.37
C ASP A 112 11.10 35.69 12.68
N LYS A 113 11.95 36.51 13.33
CA LYS A 113 11.68 37.94 13.60
C LYS A 113 11.73 38.81 12.33
N LYS A 114 11.98 38.22 11.15
CA LYS A 114 12.09 38.94 9.88
C LYS A 114 10.69 39.29 9.35
N LYS A 115 10.49 40.55 8.92
CA LYS A 115 9.21 40.99 8.33
C LYS A 115 8.94 40.45 6.92
N THR A 116 9.95 39.91 6.24
CA THR A 116 9.85 39.45 4.86
C THR A 116 10.20 37.97 4.75
N LEU A 117 9.41 37.25 3.95
CA LEU A 117 9.58 35.84 3.70
C LEU A 117 10.84 35.56 2.87
N ASP A 118 11.68 34.63 3.32
CA ASP A 118 12.86 34.18 2.61
C ASP A 118 12.48 33.19 1.51
N LYS A 119 12.32 33.73 0.29
CA LYS A 119 11.95 32.96 -0.90
C LYS A 119 13.01 31.94 -1.31
N LYS A 120 14.30 32.19 -1.02
CA LYS A 120 15.37 31.25 -1.37
C LYS A 120 15.29 30.01 -0.49
N ARG A 121 15.05 30.22 0.81
CA ARG A 121 14.83 29.13 1.78
C ARG A 121 13.58 28.33 1.45
N LEU A 122 12.49 29.01 1.07
CA LEU A 122 11.26 28.37 0.63
C LEU A 122 11.45 27.51 -0.63
N LEU A 123 12.21 28.00 -1.61
CA LEU A 123 12.56 27.25 -2.82
C LEU A 123 13.46 26.04 -2.50
N ALA A 124 14.43 26.20 -1.60
CA ALA A 124 15.27 25.09 -1.14
C ALA A 124 14.43 24.00 -0.47
N ALA A 125 13.48 24.36 0.40
CA ALA A 125 12.54 23.42 1.01
C ALA A 125 11.70 22.68 -0.04
N CYS A 126 11.24 23.37 -1.09
CA CYS A 126 10.51 22.74 -2.19
C CYS A 126 11.36 21.71 -2.95
N ILE A 127 12.60 22.07 -3.32
CA ILE A 127 13.53 21.19 -4.04
C ILE A 127 13.89 19.97 -3.19
N THR A 128 14.20 20.18 -1.91
CA THR A 128 14.50 19.08 -0.96
C THR A 128 13.30 18.15 -0.82
N GLY A 129 12.09 18.68 -0.68
CA GLY A 129 10.88 17.87 -0.59
C GLY A 129 10.63 17.06 -1.86
N ALA A 130 10.92 17.62 -3.04
CA ALA A 130 10.83 16.90 -4.30
C ALA A 130 11.82 15.73 -4.35
N ALA A 131 13.08 15.96 -3.99
CA ALA A 131 14.12 14.93 -3.97
C ALA A 131 13.77 13.77 -3.03
N LEU A 132 13.39 14.09 -1.78
CA LEU A 132 12.97 13.08 -0.80
C LEU A 132 11.66 12.37 -1.19
N GLY A 133 10.76 13.05 -1.89
CA GLY A 133 9.55 12.44 -2.44
C GLY A 133 9.84 11.41 -3.55
N ILE A 134 10.84 11.69 -4.41
CA ILE A 134 11.34 10.75 -5.42
C ILE A 134 11.96 9.53 -4.73
N GLU A 135 12.85 9.76 -3.77
CA GLU A 135 13.48 8.73 -2.97
C GLU A 135 12.45 7.81 -2.31
N GLY A 136 11.51 8.39 -1.55
CA GLY A 136 10.45 7.64 -0.88
C GLY A 136 9.61 6.82 -1.85
N HIS A 137 9.29 7.35 -3.04
CA HIS A 137 8.61 6.57 -4.08
C HIS A 137 9.43 5.36 -4.53
N VAL A 138 10.73 5.54 -4.80
CA VAL A 138 11.63 4.46 -5.22
C VAL A 138 11.77 3.41 -4.12
N TRP A 139 11.98 3.85 -2.88
CA TRP A 139 12.17 2.99 -1.71
C TRP A 139 10.94 2.13 -1.42
N TYR A 140 9.75 2.72 -1.33
CA TYR A 140 8.53 1.94 -1.07
C TYR A 140 8.20 0.97 -2.21
N LYS A 141 8.48 1.35 -3.45
CA LYS A 141 8.30 0.46 -4.60
C LYS A 141 9.28 -0.70 -4.57
N PHE A 142 10.52 -0.46 -4.12
CA PHE A 142 11.50 -1.52 -3.88
C PHE A 142 11.01 -2.49 -2.80
N LEU A 143 10.58 -1.99 -1.64
CA LEU A 143 10.06 -2.80 -0.53
C LEU A 143 8.81 -3.60 -0.91
N ASP A 144 7.90 -3.02 -1.69
CA ASP A 144 6.69 -3.72 -2.15
C ASP A 144 7.00 -4.78 -3.22
N ARG A 145 8.08 -4.61 -3.99
CA ARG A 145 8.53 -5.63 -4.97
C ARG A 145 9.10 -6.85 -4.27
N ILE A 146 9.85 -6.67 -3.18
CA ILE A 146 10.44 -7.78 -2.42
C ILE A 146 9.44 -8.41 -1.43
N ILE A 147 8.51 -7.62 -0.88
CA ILE A 147 7.57 -8.05 0.15
C ILE A 147 6.16 -7.53 -0.20
N ALA A 148 5.37 -8.34 -0.91
CA ALA A 148 4.12 -7.87 -1.53
C ALA A 148 2.89 -7.84 -0.59
N GLN A 149 2.78 -8.75 0.38
CA GLN A 149 1.56 -8.87 1.19
C GLN A 149 1.59 -7.96 2.43
N ALA A 150 0.46 -7.31 2.73
CA ALA A 150 0.27 -6.44 3.91
C ALA A 150 -0.09 -7.23 5.17
N THR A 151 0.74 -8.19 5.55
CA THR A 151 0.63 -8.94 6.82
C THR A 151 1.51 -8.28 7.89
N TRP A 152 1.22 -8.53 9.17
CA TRP A 152 2.06 -8.05 10.28
C TRP A 152 3.51 -8.51 10.14
N HIS A 153 3.72 -9.80 9.85
CA HIS A 153 5.06 -10.36 9.62
C HIS A 153 5.83 -9.61 8.51
N ASN A 154 5.15 -9.28 7.41
CA ASN A 154 5.76 -8.55 6.31
C ASN A 154 5.98 -7.07 6.63
N ALA A 155 5.08 -6.44 7.38
CA ALA A 155 5.27 -5.08 7.88
C ALA A 155 6.54 -5.01 8.76
N PHE A 156 6.70 -5.94 9.71
CA PHE A 156 7.91 -6.02 10.53
C PHE A 156 9.19 -6.18 9.70
N LYS A 157 9.19 -7.04 8.68
CA LYS A 157 10.34 -7.19 7.78
C LYS A 157 10.67 -5.90 7.02
N LYS A 158 9.65 -5.19 6.55
CA LYS A 158 9.83 -3.90 5.87
C LYS A 158 10.41 -2.85 6.82
N VAL A 159 9.88 -2.74 8.04
CA VAL A 159 10.39 -1.81 9.06
C VAL A 159 11.82 -2.16 9.45
N LEU A 160 12.14 -3.45 9.59
CA LEU A 160 13.52 -3.86 9.89
C LEU A 160 14.47 -3.47 8.76
N CYS A 161 14.07 -3.65 7.49
CA CYS A 161 14.85 -3.20 6.34
C CYS A 161 14.99 -1.66 6.30
N ASP A 162 13.92 -0.95 6.60
CA ASP A 162 13.88 0.52 6.68
C ASP A 162 14.86 1.04 7.74
N GLN A 163 14.77 0.53 8.96
CA GLN A 163 15.64 0.96 10.05
C GLN A 163 17.10 0.50 9.89
N THR A 164 17.38 -0.60 9.18
CA THR A 164 18.76 -1.08 9.02
C THR A 164 19.48 -0.48 7.81
N VAL A 165 18.75 0.04 6.83
CA VAL A 165 19.32 0.57 5.59
C VAL A 165 19.06 2.07 5.45
N ALA A 166 17.79 2.47 5.46
CA ALA A 166 17.41 3.85 5.17
C ALA A 166 17.69 4.76 6.38
N ALA A 167 17.27 4.37 7.58
CA ALA A 167 17.44 5.20 8.78
C ALA A 167 18.92 5.57 9.07
N PRO A 168 19.91 4.67 9.00
CA PRO A 168 21.31 5.01 9.21
C PRO A 168 21.83 6.02 8.18
N ILE A 169 21.43 5.86 6.91
CA ILE A 169 21.80 6.79 5.83
C ILE A 169 21.23 8.18 6.12
N TYR A 170 19.96 8.27 6.51
CA TYR A 170 19.33 9.56 6.85
C TYR A 170 19.97 10.20 8.08
N THR A 171 20.21 9.43 9.15
CA THR A 171 20.84 9.93 10.37
C THR A 171 22.25 10.46 10.08
N THR A 172 23.08 9.71 9.35
CA THR A 172 24.43 10.17 8.98
C THR A 172 24.38 11.40 8.07
N THR A 173 23.49 11.41 7.07
CA THR A 173 23.32 12.57 6.17
C THR A 173 22.88 13.81 6.93
N TYR A 174 21.96 13.65 7.90
CA TYR A 174 21.51 14.73 8.76
C TYR A 174 22.67 15.30 9.57
N ILE A 175 23.42 14.45 10.29
CA ILE A 175 24.55 14.90 11.13
C ILE A 175 25.60 15.62 10.28
N ILE A 176 26.02 15.02 9.15
CA ILE A 176 27.00 15.64 8.25
C ILE A 176 26.48 16.97 7.71
N GLY A 177 25.21 17.01 7.29
CA GLY A 177 24.57 18.23 6.81
C GLY A 177 24.56 19.34 7.85
N THR A 178 24.20 19.02 9.09
CA THR A 178 24.21 19.98 10.20
C THR A 178 25.61 20.45 10.56
N SER A 179 26.60 19.55 10.62
CA SER A 179 28.00 19.93 10.90
C SER A 179 28.57 20.86 9.84
N ILE A 180 28.27 20.62 8.56
CA ILE A 180 28.68 21.50 7.45
C ILE A 180 28.03 22.89 7.60
N LEU A 181 26.75 22.95 7.95
CA LEU A 181 26.05 24.23 8.18
C LEU A 181 26.60 25.00 9.39
N GLU A 182 27.11 24.29 10.39
CA GLU A 182 27.84 24.86 11.53
C GLU A 182 29.29 25.27 11.18
N GLY A 183 29.71 25.11 9.93
CA GLY A 183 31.05 25.46 9.43
C GLY A 183 32.13 24.41 9.71
N ARG A 184 31.76 23.25 10.25
CA ARG A 184 32.69 22.14 10.53
C ARG A 184 32.84 21.26 9.28
N THR A 185 33.86 21.55 8.47
CA THR A 185 34.08 20.88 7.18
C THR A 185 35.23 19.89 7.16
N SER A 186 36.07 19.86 8.21
CA SER A 186 37.17 18.90 8.31
C SER A 186 36.66 17.47 8.47
N PHE A 187 37.25 16.52 7.75
CA PHE A 187 36.91 15.10 7.85
C PHE A 187 36.94 14.57 9.29
N ASN A 188 37.94 14.99 10.07
CA ASN A 188 38.07 14.57 11.46
C ASN A 188 36.93 15.12 12.33
N ALA A 189 36.47 16.35 12.06
CA ALA A 189 35.34 16.95 12.77
C ALA A 189 34.04 16.24 12.40
N LEU A 190 33.78 16.01 11.11
CA LEU A 190 32.60 15.27 10.65
C LEU A 190 32.56 13.84 11.21
N LYS A 191 33.71 13.18 11.27
CA LYS A 191 33.83 11.85 11.86
C LYS A 191 33.54 11.90 13.36
N SER A 192 34.10 12.84 14.12
CA SER A 192 33.83 12.99 15.56
C SER A 192 32.35 13.21 15.81
N ASP A 193 31.76 14.21 15.14
CA ASP A 193 30.35 14.57 15.27
C ASP A 193 29.43 13.38 14.95
N THR A 194 29.74 12.63 13.89
CA THR A 194 28.99 11.41 13.54
C THR A 194 29.14 10.36 14.63
N THR A 195 30.35 10.10 15.13
CA THR A 195 30.57 9.02 16.10
C THR A 195 29.89 9.33 17.45
N GLU A 196 29.89 10.60 17.86
CA GLU A 196 29.29 11.06 19.11
C GLU A 196 27.76 11.12 19.04
N ASN A 197 27.21 11.63 17.93
CA ASN A 197 25.78 11.92 17.84
C ASN A 197 24.96 10.83 17.13
N PHE A 198 25.59 9.92 16.39
CA PHE A 198 24.85 8.92 15.60
C PHE A 198 23.95 8.04 16.46
N LEU A 199 24.47 7.42 17.51
CA LEU A 199 23.69 6.47 18.30
C LEU A 199 22.51 7.13 19.03
N PRO A 200 22.68 8.27 19.74
CA PRO A 200 21.54 8.97 20.35
C PRO A 200 20.46 9.37 19.34
N LEU A 201 20.86 9.94 18.18
CA LEU A 201 19.91 10.37 17.16
C LEU A 201 19.21 9.18 16.50
N TYR A 202 19.95 8.11 16.21
CA TYR A 202 19.41 6.90 15.60
C TYR A 202 18.42 6.18 16.52
N ILE A 203 18.67 6.14 17.84
CA ILE A 203 17.70 5.59 18.80
C ILE A 203 16.44 6.45 18.85
N ALA A 204 16.58 7.78 18.90
CA ALA A 204 15.45 8.70 18.89
C ALA A 204 14.59 8.54 17.62
N ASP A 205 15.24 8.40 16.46
CA ASP A 205 14.60 8.07 15.18
C ASP A 205 13.82 6.76 15.28
N CYS A 206 14.47 5.68 15.74
CA CYS A 206 13.85 4.38 15.87
C CYS A 206 12.59 4.41 16.76
N VAL A 207 12.63 5.12 17.88
CA VAL A 207 11.48 5.21 18.81
C VAL A 207 10.25 5.82 18.14
N VAL A 208 10.44 6.78 17.24
CA VAL A 208 9.35 7.47 16.55
C VAL A 208 8.93 6.75 15.29
N PHE A 209 9.91 6.32 14.48
CA PHE A 209 9.64 5.86 13.12
C PHE A 209 9.38 4.36 13.03
N ILE A 210 9.85 3.51 13.95
CA ILE A 210 9.44 2.09 14.00
C ILE A 210 7.92 1.93 14.16
N PRO A 211 7.27 2.50 15.20
CA PRO A 211 5.82 2.36 15.35
C PRO A 211 5.07 3.03 14.20
N THR A 212 5.55 4.18 13.73
CA THR A 212 4.96 4.90 12.59
C THR A 212 5.01 4.07 11.31
N GLN A 213 6.15 3.46 10.99
CA GLN A 213 6.32 2.65 9.79
C GLN A 213 5.56 1.33 9.87
N LEU A 214 5.40 0.74 11.07
CA LEU A 214 4.51 -0.41 11.25
C LEU A 214 3.07 -0.06 10.87
N ILE A 215 2.57 1.10 11.32
CA ILE A 215 1.25 1.61 10.94
C ILE A 215 1.21 1.88 9.43
N ASN A 216 2.24 2.51 8.89
CA ASN A 216 2.35 2.86 7.47
C ASN A 216 2.25 1.62 6.56
N PHE A 217 3.03 0.58 6.84
CA PHE A 217 3.03 -0.64 6.03
C PHE A 217 1.80 -1.53 6.24
N ARG A 218 1.18 -1.46 7.42
CA ARG A 218 0.04 -2.31 7.77
C ARG A 218 -1.31 -1.74 7.34
N TYR A 219 -1.50 -0.44 7.49
CA TYR A 219 -2.81 0.21 7.34
C TYR A 219 -2.85 1.24 6.22
N ILE A 220 -1.72 1.88 5.90
CA ILE A 220 -1.68 2.93 4.89
C ILE A 220 -1.51 2.32 3.49
N SER A 221 -2.45 2.65 2.61
CA SER A 221 -2.39 2.28 1.20
C SER A 221 -1.14 2.86 0.55
N ALA A 222 -0.54 2.16 -0.41
CA ALA A 222 0.69 2.56 -1.09
C ALA A 222 0.66 4.01 -1.64
N TYR A 223 -0.54 4.52 -1.97
CA TYR A 223 -0.75 5.90 -2.44
C TYR A 223 -0.47 6.97 -1.39
N TYR A 224 -0.69 6.69 -0.11
CA TYR A 224 -0.65 7.69 0.94
C TYR A 224 0.55 7.55 1.86
N ARG A 225 1.44 6.58 1.62
CA ARG A 225 2.58 6.31 2.51
C ARG A 225 3.58 7.45 2.60
N VAL A 226 3.98 8.03 1.47
CA VAL A 226 4.89 9.20 1.46
C VAL A 226 4.23 10.41 2.13
N PRO A 227 3.01 10.85 1.72
CA PRO A 227 2.33 11.95 2.41
C PRO A 227 2.18 11.75 3.92
N PHE A 228 1.82 10.53 4.34
CA PHE A 228 1.68 10.17 5.75
C PHE A 228 2.99 10.36 6.52
N MET A 229 4.10 9.85 5.99
CA MET A 229 5.40 9.99 6.65
C MET A 229 5.84 11.44 6.76
N PHE A 230 5.67 12.24 5.70
CA PHE A 230 6.02 13.66 5.74
C PHE A 230 5.17 14.45 6.75
N ALA A 231 3.90 14.10 6.93
CA ALA A 231 3.05 14.71 7.95
C ALA A 231 3.53 14.38 9.37
N ILE A 232 3.93 13.12 9.62
CA ILE A 232 4.50 12.72 10.92
C ILE A 232 5.85 13.40 11.16
N SER A 233 6.72 13.43 10.16
CA SER A 233 8.02 14.13 10.24
C SER A 233 7.85 15.62 10.53
N PHE A 234 6.83 16.27 9.97
CA PHE A 234 6.52 17.67 10.28
C PHE A 234 6.20 17.86 11.77
N ILE A 235 5.35 17.00 12.34
CA ILE A 235 5.00 17.03 13.77
C ILE A 235 6.23 16.76 14.64
N PHE A 236 7.05 15.77 14.28
CA PHE A 236 8.25 15.42 15.01
C PHE A 236 9.28 16.56 15.03
N ASN A 237 9.52 17.21 13.89
CA ASN A 237 10.42 18.36 13.81
C ASN A 237 9.92 19.56 14.63
N ALA A 238 8.61 19.82 14.64
CA ALA A 238 8.02 20.86 15.49
C ALA A 238 8.23 20.55 16.98
N PHE A 239 8.05 19.29 17.39
CA PHE A 239 8.35 18.83 18.74
C PHE A 239 9.82 19.03 19.12
N LEU A 240 10.76 18.60 18.26
CA LEU A 240 12.20 18.79 18.50
C LEU A 240 12.57 20.26 18.64
N SER A 241 12.01 21.13 17.80
CA SER A 241 12.23 22.57 17.89
C SER A 241 11.75 23.14 19.22
N ALA A 242 10.56 22.74 19.69
CA ALA A 242 10.01 23.20 20.97
C ALA A 242 10.81 22.67 22.18
N TYR A 243 11.21 21.40 22.13
CA TYR A 243 12.01 20.76 23.17
C TYR A 243 13.38 21.44 23.31
N LYS A 244 14.08 21.65 22.18
CA LYS A 244 15.39 22.32 22.15
C LYS A 244 15.32 23.75 22.69
N HIS A 245 14.30 24.52 22.31
CA HIS A 245 14.10 25.87 22.84
C HIS A 245 13.80 25.91 24.35
N THR A 246 13.06 24.94 24.87
CA THR A 246 12.76 24.88 26.30
C THR A 246 14.00 24.53 27.11
N HIS A 247 14.83 23.59 26.64
CA HIS A 247 16.04 23.17 27.37
C HIS A 247 17.23 24.13 27.25
N GLU A 248 17.41 24.82 26.12
CA GLU A 248 18.43 25.88 25.99
C GLU A 248 18.07 27.15 26.80
N GLY A 249 16.79 27.32 27.15
CA GLY A 249 16.31 28.41 28.00
C GLY A 249 16.65 28.26 29.49
N HIS A 250 17.16 27.10 29.92
CA HIS A 250 17.55 26.83 31.31
C HIS A 250 19.07 26.92 31.56
N GLU A 251 19.88 27.20 30.54
CA GLU A 251 21.34 27.39 30.66
C GLU A 251 21.79 28.86 30.53
N LYS A 252 20.87 29.82 30.70
CA LYS A 252 21.19 31.25 30.78
C LYS A 252 20.68 31.84 32.10
#